data_AF-A0A563ETW5-F1
#
_entry.id   AF-A0A563ETW5-F1
#
_cell.length_a   1.000
_cell.length_b   1.000
_cell.length_c   1.000
_cell.angle_alpha   90.00
_cell.angle_beta   90.00
_cell.angle_gamma   90.00
#
_symmetry.space_group_name_H-M   'P 1'
#
loop_
_entity.id
_entity.type
_entity.pdbx_description
1 polymer ?
#
loop_
_entity_poly.entity_id
_entity_poly.type
_entity_poly.pdbx_seq_one_letter_code
_entity_poly.pdbx_strand_id
1 'polypeptide(L)'
;MAKTDDHPGAWLGATIRGFLNERYGGKVPGVRRISADIKAACDGETISHGHIHNILAGEADNLTDRTRTLLARFFGKPITAFLPEEESDDTVRALAARFATLDDKQVAAIKQAIEIVTRGQ
;
A
#
# COMPACT_ATOMS: atom_id res chain seq x y z
N MET A 1 23.48 6.30 20.43
CA MET A 1 22.77 5.66 19.31
C MET A 1 21.30 5.95 19.50
N ALA A 2 20.71 6.81 18.66
CA ALA A 2 19.29 7.07 18.69
C ALA A 2 18.56 5.79 18.29
N LYS A 3 17.61 5.33 19.12
CA LYS A 3 16.62 4.36 18.68
C LYS A 3 15.83 5.04 17.58
N THR A 4 15.97 4.58 16.34
CA THR A 4 14.97 4.87 15.32
C THR A 4 13.70 4.22 15.82
N ASP A 5 12.79 5.04 16.35
CA ASP A 5 11.44 4.61 16.66
C ASP A 5 10.75 4.29 15.31
N ASP A 6 11.09 3.13 14.73
CA ASP A 6 10.46 2.55 13.55
C ASP A 6 9.03 2.11 13.92
N HIS A 7 8.17 3.10 14.18
CA HIS A 7 6.74 2.86 14.23
C HIS A 7 6.30 2.64 12.78
N PRO A 8 5.74 1.47 12.43
CA PRO A 8 5.25 1.19 11.07
C PRO A 8 4.31 2.28 10.55
N GLY A 9 3.54 2.91 11.45
CA GLY A 9 2.70 4.05 11.12
C GLY A 9 3.46 5.31 10.69
N ALA A 10 4.67 5.57 11.20
CA ALA A 10 5.47 6.73 10.83
C ALA A 10 5.90 6.69 9.35
N TRP A 11 6.33 5.53 8.86
CA TRP A 11 6.62 5.31 7.43
C TRP A 11 5.37 5.55 6.59
N LEU A 12 4.25 4.92 6.95
CA LEU A 12 3.00 5.01 6.20
C LEU A 12 2.51 6.46 6.09
N GLY A 13 2.57 7.21 7.20
CA GLY A 13 2.23 8.62 7.24
C GLY A 13 3.15 9.46 6.36
N ALA A 14 4.47 9.20 6.35
CA ALA A 14 5.42 9.88 5.48
C ALA A 14 5.16 9.58 4.00
N THR A 15 4.94 8.32 3.63
CA THR A 15 4.63 7.88 2.27
C THR A 15 3.37 8.57 1.73
N ILE A 16 2.29 8.58 2.52
CA ILE A 16 1.03 9.19 2.10
C ILE A 16 1.16 10.72 1.99
N ARG A 17 1.92 11.38 2.89
CA ARG A 17 2.24 12.81 2.73
C ARG A 17 3.03 13.08 1.45
N GLY A 18 3.98 12.21 1.08
CA GLY A 18 4.70 12.27 -0.19
C GLY A 18 3.74 12.25 -1.38
N PHE A 19 2.83 11.27 -1.43
CA PHE A 19 1.84 11.16 -2.51
C PHE A 19 0.86 12.33 -2.56
N LEU A 20 0.48 12.89 -1.40
CA LEU A 20 -0.33 14.10 -1.34
C LEU A 20 0.42 15.32 -1.90
N ASN A 21 1.71 15.47 -1.56
CA ASN A 21 2.53 16.55 -2.10
C ASN A 21 2.68 16.46 -3.62
N GLU A 22 2.94 15.25 -4.15
CA GLU A 22 2.98 14.98 -5.59
C GLU A 22 1.66 15.35 -6.27
N ARG A 23 0.53 14.93 -5.70
CA ARG A 23 -0.79 15.15 -6.29
C ARG A 23 -1.23 16.62 -6.28
N TYR A 24 -0.95 17.34 -5.19
CA TYR A 24 -1.44 18.71 -4.99
C TYR A 24 -0.42 19.81 -5.32
N GLY A 25 0.80 19.44 -5.73
CA GLY A 25 1.84 20.42 -6.06
C GLY A 25 2.30 21.26 -4.87
N GLY A 26 2.33 20.66 -3.67
CA GLY A 26 2.93 21.24 -2.46
C GLY A 26 1.94 21.68 -1.38
N LYS A 27 0.85 22.39 -1.71
CA LYS A 27 -0.14 22.79 -0.69
C LYS A 27 -1.18 21.70 -0.49
N VAL A 28 -0.86 20.73 0.36
CA VAL A 28 -1.79 19.66 0.75
C VAL A 28 -3.02 20.27 1.45
N PRO A 29 -4.23 20.03 0.95
CA PRO A 29 -5.44 20.57 1.56
C PRO A 29 -5.79 19.82 2.86
N GLY A 30 -6.67 20.40 3.67
CA GLY A 30 -7.10 19.77 4.93
C GLY A 30 -7.80 18.44 4.72
N VAL A 31 -7.82 17.60 5.77
CA VAL A 31 -8.35 16.23 5.77
C VAL A 31 -9.78 16.13 5.22
N ARG A 32 -10.62 17.14 5.49
CA ARG A 32 -12.00 17.22 4.97
C ARG A 32 -12.04 17.27 3.44
N ARG A 33 -11.12 18.03 2.85
CA ARG A 33 -11.00 18.15 1.39
C ARG A 33 -10.42 16.88 0.79
N ILE A 34 -9.38 16.31 1.43
CA ILE A 34 -8.80 15.02 1.02
C ILE A 34 -9.87 13.92 0.99
N SER A 35 -10.70 13.80 2.03
CA SER A 35 -11.79 12.83 2.10
C SER A 35 -12.85 13.02 1.00
N ALA A 36 -13.17 14.28 0.66
CA ALA A 36 -14.07 14.60 -0.44
C ALA A 36 -13.47 14.26 -1.81
N ASP A 37 -12.17 14.52 -2.00
CA ASP A 37 -11.48 14.20 -3.25
C ASP A 37 -11.30 12.68 -3.42
N ILE A 38 -11.07 11.93 -2.32
CA ILE A 38 -11.12 10.45 -2.32
C ILE A 38 -12.51 9.98 -2.73
N LYS A 39 -13.57 10.59 -2.15
CA LYS A 39 -14.95 10.27 -2.48
C LYS A 39 -15.26 10.45 -3.97
N ALA A 40 -14.78 11.54 -4.55
CA ALA A 40 -14.94 11.81 -5.98
C ALA A 40 -14.18 10.82 -6.86
N ALA A 41 -13.00 10.36 -6.42
CA ALA A 41 -12.16 9.43 -7.17
C ALA A 41 -12.57 7.95 -7.01
N CYS A 42 -13.35 7.61 -5.99
CA CYS A 42 -13.69 6.23 -5.62
C CYS A 42 -15.21 5.97 -5.63
N ASP A 43 -15.94 6.52 -6.60
CA ASP A 43 -17.36 6.24 -6.83
C ASP A 43 -18.26 6.45 -5.60
N GLY A 44 -17.93 7.43 -4.76
CA GLY A 44 -18.70 7.75 -3.55
C GLY A 44 -18.21 7.06 -2.28
N GLU A 45 -17.24 6.13 -2.36
CA GLU A 45 -16.57 5.56 -1.20
C GLU A 45 -15.59 6.54 -0.58
N THR A 46 -15.52 6.57 0.75
CA THR A 46 -14.67 7.52 1.47
C THR A 46 -13.94 6.90 2.63
N ILE A 47 -12.86 7.56 3.03
CA ILE A 47 -12.14 7.30 4.27
C ILE A 47 -12.55 8.36 5.28
N SER A 48 -12.86 7.94 6.51
CA SER A 48 -13.28 8.86 7.56
C SER A 48 -12.17 9.86 7.88
N HIS A 49 -12.55 11.09 8.25
CA HIS A 49 -11.57 12.14 8.57
C HIS A 49 -10.62 11.73 9.70
N GLY A 50 -11.14 11.09 10.75
CA GLY A 50 -10.31 10.58 11.84
C GLY A 50 -9.29 9.55 11.36
N HIS A 51 -9.69 8.65 10.47
CA HIS A 51 -8.76 7.64 9.95
C HIS A 51 -7.67 8.27 9.07
N ILE A 52 -8.01 9.25 8.22
CA ILE A 52 -6.99 10.01 7.45
C ILE A 52 -6.05 10.76 8.41
N HIS A 53 -6.59 11.38 9.46
CA HIS A 53 -5.76 12.07 10.45
C HIS A 53 -4.77 11.10 11.12
N ASN A 54 -5.24 9.95 11.59
CA ASN A 54 -4.40 8.95 12.26
C ASN A 54 -3.31 8.41 11.32
N ILE A 55 -3.66 8.15 10.05
CA ILE A 55 -2.69 7.78 9.02
C ILE A 55 -1.64 8.89 8.85
N LEU A 56 -2.07 10.14 8.68
CA LEU A 56 -1.15 11.26 8.49
C LEU A 56 -0.35 11.58 9.75
N ALA A 57 -0.84 11.27 10.95
CA ALA A 57 -0.09 11.41 12.20
C ALA A 57 0.91 10.28 12.41
N GLY A 58 0.80 9.19 11.63
CA GLY A 58 1.58 7.98 11.81
C GLY A 58 1.12 7.11 12.98
N GLU A 59 -0.12 7.32 13.43
CA GLU A 59 -0.79 6.53 14.48
C GLU A 59 -1.51 5.30 13.92
N ALA A 60 -1.60 5.18 12.60
CA ALA A 60 -2.15 4.00 11.94
C ALA A 60 -1.03 3.00 11.62
N ASP A 61 -0.89 1.96 12.44
CA ASP A 61 0.14 0.92 12.24
C ASP A 61 -0.06 0.11 10.95
N ASN A 62 -1.31 -0.08 10.52
CA ASN A 62 -1.62 -0.77 9.28
C ASN A 62 -2.93 -0.26 8.65
N LEU A 63 -3.02 -0.37 7.32
CA LEU A 63 -4.23 -0.08 6.58
C LEU A 63 -5.08 -1.33 6.43
N THR A 64 -6.41 -1.16 6.54
CA THR A 64 -7.33 -2.20 6.05
C THR A 64 -7.21 -2.33 4.53
N ASP A 65 -7.50 -3.52 3.99
CA ASP A 65 -7.47 -3.76 2.53
C ASP A 65 -8.39 -2.80 1.77
N ARG A 66 -9.53 -2.44 2.37
CA ARG A 66 -10.44 -1.43 1.84
C ARG A 66 -9.77 -0.07 1.76
N THR A 67 -9.18 0.42 2.86
CA THR A 67 -8.47 1.70 2.87
C THR A 67 -7.35 1.72 1.85
N ARG A 68 -6.58 0.63 1.75
CA ARG A 68 -5.48 0.50 0.80
C ARG A 68 -5.96 0.58 -0.65
N THR A 69 -7.07 -0.09 -0.96
CA THR A 69 -7.71 -0.05 -2.29
C THR A 69 -8.17 1.37 -2.65
N LEU A 70 -8.80 2.08 -1.71
CA LEU A 70 -9.25 3.45 -1.92
C LEU A 70 -8.08 4.41 -2.15
N LEU A 71 -7.00 4.28 -1.38
CA LEU A 71 -5.81 5.10 -1.58
C LEU A 71 -5.09 4.77 -2.90
N ALA A 72 -5.00 3.48 -3.27
CA ALA A 72 -4.45 3.05 -4.55
C ALA A 72 -5.20 3.67 -5.73
N ARG A 73 -6.54 3.63 -5.71
CA ARG A 73 -7.38 4.29 -6.73
C ARG A 73 -7.21 5.82 -6.70
N PHE A 74 -7.26 6.42 -5.52
CA PHE A 74 -7.16 7.86 -5.36
C PHE A 74 -5.82 8.41 -5.89
N PHE A 75 -4.71 7.74 -5.59
CA PHE A 75 -3.37 8.15 -6.02
C PHE A 75 -2.97 7.59 -7.39
N GLY A 76 -3.73 6.66 -7.97
CA GLY A 76 -3.36 5.97 -9.21
C GLY A 76 -2.10 5.10 -9.05
N LYS A 77 -1.87 4.54 -7.86
CA LYS A 77 -0.67 3.75 -7.53
C LYS A 77 -1.06 2.30 -7.22
N PRO A 78 -0.16 1.33 -7.47
CA PRO A 78 -0.43 -0.06 -7.10
C PRO A 78 -0.58 -0.20 -5.57
N ILE A 79 -1.35 -1.19 -5.14
CA ILE A 79 -1.60 -1.50 -3.73
C ILE A 79 -0.28 -1.72 -2.96
N THR A 80 0.74 -2.25 -3.64
CA THR A 80 2.09 -2.47 -3.10
C THR A 80 2.81 -1.19 -2.69
N ALA A 81 2.45 -0.03 -3.24
CA ALA A 81 3.02 1.27 -2.85
C ALA A 81 2.61 1.71 -1.43
N PHE A 82 1.65 1.01 -0.82
CA PHE A 82 1.17 1.26 0.55
C PHE A 82 1.53 0.13 1.50
N LEU A 83 2.40 -0.77 1.07
CA LEU A 83 3.06 -1.75 1.92
C LEU A 83 4.47 -1.24 2.18
N PRO A 84 4.99 -1.36 3.42
CA PRO A 84 6.41 -1.15 3.64
C PRO A 84 7.17 -2.07 2.68
N GLU A 85 8.27 -1.57 2.11
CA GLU A 85 9.21 -2.45 1.44
C GLU A 85 9.65 -3.47 2.48
N GLU A 86 9.16 -4.70 2.37
CA GLU A 86 9.77 -5.81 3.09
C GLU A 86 11.15 -5.98 2.46
N GLU A 87 12.15 -5.26 2.98
CA GLU A 87 13.52 -5.74 2.93
C GLU A 87 13.53 -7.04 3.72
N SER A 88 13.30 -8.17 3.05
CA SER A 88 13.84 -9.42 3.54
C SER A 88 13.79 -10.51 2.46
N ASP A 89 14.98 -11.04 2.16
CA ASP A 89 15.16 -12.38 1.60
C ASP A 89 14.28 -13.44 2.28
N ASP A 90 13.80 -13.22 3.51
CA ASP A 90 12.91 -14.13 4.24
C ASP A 90 11.55 -14.31 3.59
N THR A 91 10.98 -13.31 2.90
CA THR A 91 9.67 -13.48 2.25
C THR A 91 9.79 -14.35 1.01
N VAL A 92 10.88 -14.18 0.24
CA VAL A 92 11.23 -15.06 -0.88
C VAL A 92 11.58 -16.47 -0.39
N ARG A 93 12.34 -16.59 0.71
CA ARG A 93 12.66 -17.89 1.32
C ARG A 93 11.44 -18.60 1.89
N ALA A 94 10.51 -17.88 2.53
CA ALA A 94 9.25 -18.43 3.03
C ALA A 94 8.36 -18.90 1.88
N LEU A 95 8.32 -18.14 0.77
CA LEU A 95 7.61 -18.56 -0.43
C LEU A 95 8.27 -19.78 -1.08
N ALA A 96 9.60 -19.81 -1.17
CA ALA A 96 10.37 -20.95 -1.66
C ALA A 96 10.16 -22.21 -0.80
N ALA A 97 10.10 -22.07 0.53
CA ALA A 97 9.79 -23.17 1.44
C ALA A 97 8.37 -23.71 1.21
N ARG A 98 7.40 -22.85 0.90
CA ARG A 98 6.03 -23.28 0.53
C ARG A 98 5.98 -23.97 -0.83
N PHE A 99 6.86 -23.60 -1.75
CA PHE A 99 7.00 -24.26 -3.04
C PHE A 99 7.84 -25.54 -3.00
N ALA A 100 8.57 -25.79 -1.91
CA ALA A 100 9.42 -26.98 -1.78
C ALA A 100 8.64 -28.30 -1.77
N THR A 101 7.33 -28.27 -1.48
CA THR A 101 6.45 -29.45 -1.52
C THR A 101 5.76 -29.67 -2.86
N LEU A 102 5.95 -28.75 -3.82
CA LEU A 102 5.32 -28.83 -5.13
C LEU A 102 6.17 -29.65 -6.10
N ASP A 103 5.49 -30.37 -6.99
CA ASP A 103 6.16 -31.05 -8.10
C ASP A 103 6.46 -30.10 -9.27
N ASP A 104 7.30 -30.54 -10.20
CA ASP A 104 7.73 -29.74 -11.35
C ASP A 104 6.56 -29.24 -12.21
N LYS A 105 5.47 -30.00 -12.30
CA LYS A 105 4.28 -29.60 -13.08
C LYS A 105 3.52 -28.48 -12.38
N GLN A 106 3.38 -28.56 -11.06
CA GLN A 106 2.76 -27.53 -10.24
C GLN A 106 3.57 -26.23 -10.27
N VAL A 107 4.90 -26.32 -10.17
CA VAL A 107 5.79 -25.16 -10.30
C VAL A 107 5.69 -24.53 -11.70
N ALA A 108 5.65 -25.35 -12.76
CA ALA A 108 5.48 -24.85 -14.13
C ALA A 108 4.14 -24.14 -14.33
N ALA A 109 3.04 -24.67 -13.76
CA ALA A 109 1.73 -24.04 -13.82
C ALA A 109 1.71 -22.68 -13.10
N ILE A 110 2.36 -22.56 -11.94
CA ILE A 110 2.47 -21.28 -11.22
C ILE A 110 3.28 -20.27 -12.04
N LYS A 111 4.41 -20.68 -12.63
CA LYS A 111 5.20 -19.80 -13.52
C LYS A 111 4.36 -19.29 -14.69
N GLN A 112 3.61 -20.19 -15.34
CA GLN A 112 2.75 -19.83 -16.46
C GLN A 112 1.62 -18.88 -16.04
N ALA A 113 1.00 -19.09 -14.87
CA ALA A 113 -0.01 -18.18 -14.34
C ALA A 113 0.55 -16.78 -14.07
N ILE A 114 1.75 -16.68 -13.48
CA ILE A 114 2.43 -15.40 -13.25
C ILE A 114 2.75 -14.72 -14.59
N GLU A 115 3.22 -15.44 -15.60
CA GLU A 115 3.46 -14.87 -16.93
C GLU A 115 2.19 -14.34 -17.59
N ILE A 116 1.06 -15.03 -17.45
CA ILE A 116 -0.23 -14.58 -18.00
C ILE A 116 -0.65 -13.27 -17.33
N VAL A 117 -0.55 -13.17 -16.01
CA VAL A 117 -0.94 -11.97 -15.25
C VAL A 117 -0.02 -10.79 -15.56
N THR A 118 1.27 -11.03 -15.75
CA THR A 118 2.26 -9.96 -15.98
C THR A 118 2.31 -9.47 -17.43
N ARG A 119 1.96 -10.30 -18.42
CA ARG A 119 1.87 -9.88 -19.83
C ARG A 119 0.53 -9.23 -20.21
N GLY A 120 -0.49 -9.36 -19.36
CA GLY A 120 -1.81 -8.75 -19.54
C GLY A 120 -1.94 -7.32 -18.99
N GLN A 121 -0.83 -6.72 -18.53
CA GLN A 121 -0.73 -5.36 -18.01
C GLN A 121 -0.05 -4.44 -19.03
#